data_AF-A0A512BRN0-F1
#
_entry.id   AF-A0A512BRN0-F1
#
_cell.length_a   1.000
_cell.length_b   1.000
_cell.length_c   1.000
_cell.angle_alpha   90.00
_cell.angle_beta   90.00
_cell.angle_gamma   90.00
#
_symmetry.space_group_name_H-M   'P 1'
#
loop_
_entity.id
_entity.type
_entity.pdbx_description
1 polymer ?
#
loop_
_entity_poly.entity_id
_entity_poly.type
_entity_poly.pdbx_seq_one_letter_code
_entity_poly.pdbx_strand_id
1 'polypeptide(L)'
;MSTEPSFRTLSASSDDERIGWRPAEVPLFHPQDLGPLFARGPRLLGEDDTAYDQLLSQVTATLEPRNPIEAFWVKEIVDRIWDTLLYKRIKAGFIAEAQKTAVKRLLQLSDRAVDQWWAGNKAATATVEKALKDRGLDWDTIRAKALSDKLDKLEQFDRMAESNIAGHDKTIGNLERRREGYARQRLQIMEATPRSDRSFPRG
;
A
#
# COMPACT_ATOMS: atom_id res chain seq x y z
N MET A 1 -45.77 42.59 11.47
CA MET A 1 -44.70 43.12 12.34
C MET A 1 -43.42 42.43 11.92
N SER A 2 -42.71 43.03 10.96
CA SER A 2 -41.41 42.57 10.47
C SER A 2 -40.33 43.38 11.18
N THR A 3 -39.38 42.71 11.81
CA THR A 3 -38.17 43.32 12.38
C THR A 3 -36.98 42.91 11.51
N GLU A 4 -36.41 43.90 10.82
CA GLU A 4 -35.14 43.82 10.09
C GLU A 4 -33.96 43.58 11.05
N PRO A 5 -32.90 42.88 10.63
CA PRO A 5 -31.65 42.86 11.37
C PRO A 5 -30.74 44.02 10.95
N SER A 6 -30.27 44.73 11.97
CA SER A 6 -29.30 45.83 11.95
C SER A 6 -27.95 45.42 11.36
N PHE A 7 -27.50 46.10 10.30
CA PHE A 7 -26.14 46.02 9.79
C PHE A 7 -25.23 46.97 10.59
N ARG A 8 -24.29 46.41 11.37
CA ARG A 8 -23.16 47.17 11.91
C ARG A 8 -22.14 47.43 10.80
N THR A 9 -21.89 48.70 10.53
CA THR A 9 -20.78 49.19 9.73
C THR A 9 -19.46 48.90 10.44
N LEU A 10 -18.60 48.09 9.81
CA LEU A 10 -17.19 47.96 10.20
C LEU A 10 -16.41 49.11 9.57
N SER A 11 -15.90 49.98 10.45
CA SER A 11 -14.96 51.05 10.16
C SER A 11 -13.72 50.50 9.45
N ALA A 12 -13.33 51.16 8.37
CA ALA A 12 -12.08 50.90 7.67
C ALA A 12 -10.89 51.22 8.59
N SER A 13 -10.15 50.18 8.99
CA SER A 13 -8.79 50.35 9.50
C SER A 13 -7.84 50.27 8.31
N SER A 14 -7.20 51.40 8.06
CA SER A 14 -6.08 51.56 7.14
C SER A 14 -4.86 50.88 7.76
N ASP A 15 -4.58 49.64 7.36
CA ASP A 15 -3.25 49.06 7.55
C ASP A 15 -2.78 48.39 6.25
N ASP A 16 -1.63 48.88 5.85
CA ASP A 16 -0.81 48.53 4.69
C ASP A 16 -0.32 47.07 4.79
N GLU A 17 -1.19 46.11 4.47
CA GLU A 17 -0.77 44.74 4.18
C GLU A 17 -0.60 44.56 2.68
N ARG A 18 0.66 44.69 2.25
CA ARG A 18 1.15 44.09 1.01
C ARG A 18 0.64 42.65 0.96
N ILE A 19 -0.35 42.40 0.10
CA ILE A 19 -0.85 41.07 -0.22
C ILE A 19 0.28 40.31 -0.92
N GLY A 20 1.20 39.79 -0.11
CA GLY A 20 2.12 38.76 -0.52
C GLY A 20 1.26 37.57 -0.87
N TRP A 21 1.26 37.18 -2.14
CA TRP A 21 0.73 35.90 -2.58
C TRP A 21 1.37 34.80 -1.72
N ARG A 22 0.65 34.35 -0.69
CA ARG A 22 0.92 33.08 -0.06
C ARG A 22 0.28 32.05 -1.00
N PRO A 23 1.02 31.10 -1.58
CA PRO A 23 0.36 29.95 -2.19
C PRO A 23 -0.51 29.35 -1.09
N ALA A 24 -1.83 29.35 -1.28
CA ALA A 24 -2.75 28.70 -0.36
C ALA A 24 -2.20 27.29 -0.11
N GLU A 25 -2.01 26.92 1.17
CA GLU A 25 -1.62 25.57 1.54
C GLU A 25 -2.57 24.63 0.80
N VAL A 26 -2.04 23.86 -0.16
CA VAL A 26 -2.87 22.94 -0.93
C VAL A 26 -3.30 21.88 0.06
N PRO A 27 -4.61 21.73 0.36
CA PRO A 27 -5.04 20.76 1.34
C PRO A 27 -4.56 19.37 0.89
N LEU A 28 -3.87 18.68 1.79
CA LEU A 28 -3.47 17.29 1.57
C LEU A 28 -4.72 16.42 1.59
N PHE A 29 -4.98 15.70 0.51
CA PHE A 29 -6.16 14.83 0.41
C PHE A 29 -5.82 13.46 0.98
N HIS A 30 -6.22 13.17 2.21
CA HIS A 30 -5.96 11.85 2.77
C HIS A 30 -6.89 10.81 2.12
N PRO A 31 -6.42 9.61 1.73
CA PRO A 31 -7.30 8.63 1.10
C PRO A 31 -8.47 8.16 1.96
N GLN A 32 -8.36 8.25 3.28
CA GLN A 32 -9.48 7.97 4.20
C GLN A 32 -10.62 8.99 4.08
N ASP A 33 -10.34 10.19 3.56
CA ASP A 33 -11.35 11.27 3.38
C ASP A 33 -12.21 11.06 2.13
N LEU A 34 -11.87 10.09 1.27
CA LEU A 34 -12.62 9.77 0.04
C LEU A 34 -13.96 9.07 0.32
N GLY A 35 -14.26 8.78 1.59
CA GLY A 35 -15.50 8.18 2.05
C GLY A 35 -15.37 6.72 2.49
N PRO A 36 -16.48 6.10 2.95
CA PRO A 36 -16.46 4.82 3.67
C PRO A 36 -15.85 3.64 2.88
N LEU A 37 -15.95 3.66 1.55
CA LEU A 37 -15.39 2.62 0.68
C LEU A 37 -13.86 2.61 0.67
N PHE A 38 -13.23 3.74 1.01
CA PHE A 38 -11.79 3.92 0.99
C PHE A 38 -11.18 3.97 2.39
N ALA A 39 -12.02 4.03 3.42
CA ALA A 39 -11.61 4.07 4.82
C ALA A 39 -11.06 2.72 5.34
N ARG A 40 -11.22 1.62 4.60
CA ARG A 40 -10.74 0.29 5.01
C ARG A 40 -9.88 -0.37 3.93
N GLY A 41 -8.72 -0.90 4.33
CA GLY A 41 -7.90 -1.76 3.47
C GLY A 41 -8.51 -3.15 3.25
N PRO A 42 -8.15 -3.84 2.15
CA PRO A 42 -8.49 -5.24 1.92
C PRO A 42 -7.77 -6.10 2.96
N ARG A 43 -8.53 -6.70 3.89
CA ARG A 43 -8.00 -7.37 5.08
C ARG A 43 -8.43 -8.83 5.14
N LEU A 44 -7.52 -9.68 5.60
CA LEU A 44 -7.84 -11.02 6.06
C LEU A 44 -8.00 -11.08 7.58
N LEU A 45 -8.64 -12.14 8.06
CA LEU A 45 -8.79 -12.39 9.49
C LEU A 45 -7.42 -12.55 10.16
N GLY A 46 -7.19 -11.80 11.24
CA GLY A 46 -5.96 -11.87 12.04
C GLY A 46 -4.83 -10.95 11.56
N GLU A 47 -5.07 -10.09 10.57
CA GLU A 47 -4.12 -9.04 10.19
C GLU A 47 -4.12 -7.86 11.18
N ASP A 48 -2.97 -7.20 11.34
CA ASP A 48 -2.81 -6.03 12.20
C ASP A 48 -3.28 -4.76 11.48
N ASP A 49 -4.40 -4.22 11.97
CA ASP A 49 -4.99 -2.97 11.48
C ASP A 49 -4.00 -1.79 11.52
N THR A 50 -3.13 -1.77 12.53
CA THR A 50 -2.17 -0.68 12.75
C THR A 50 -1.12 -0.62 11.65
N ALA A 51 -0.66 -1.78 11.17
CA ALA A 51 0.41 -1.86 10.18
C ALA A 51 -0.05 -1.33 8.80
N TYR A 52 -1.29 -1.61 8.41
CA TYR A 52 -1.87 -1.07 7.18
C TYR A 52 -2.03 0.45 7.26
N ASP A 53 -2.59 0.95 8.36
CA ASP A 53 -2.83 2.39 8.53
C ASP A 53 -1.52 3.18 8.61
N GLN A 54 -0.47 2.61 9.22
CA GLN A 54 0.87 3.18 9.20
C GLN A 54 1.44 3.26 7.79
N LEU A 55 1.33 2.19 6.99
CA LEU A 55 1.76 2.20 5.59
C LEU A 55 1.01 3.26 4.78
N LEU A 56 -0.33 3.32 4.91
CA LEU A 56 -1.15 4.31 4.24
C LEU A 56 -0.73 5.73 4.60
N SER A 57 -0.52 6.00 5.88
CA SER A 57 -0.10 7.32 6.38
C SER A 57 1.27 7.72 5.84
N GLN A 58 2.26 6.81 5.88
CA GLN A 58 3.61 7.08 5.39
C GLN A 58 3.64 7.35 3.88
N VAL A 59 2.93 6.54 3.09
CA VAL A 59 2.87 6.72 1.62
C VAL A 59 2.11 8.00 1.27
N THR A 60 1.02 8.31 1.98
CA THR A 60 0.27 9.56 1.78
C THR A 60 1.13 10.79 2.10
N ALA A 61 1.86 10.77 3.23
CA ALA A 61 2.79 11.83 3.59
C ALA A 61 3.93 11.99 2.58
N THR A 62 4.40 10.87 2.01
CA THR A 62 5.49 10.89 1.00
C THR A 62 5.02 11.45 -0.34
N LEU A 63 3.83 11.06 -0.78
CA LEU A 63 3.34 11.40 -2.12
C LEU A 63 2.58 12.73 -2.15
N GLU A 64 2.07 13.23 -1.01
CA GLU A 64 1.35 14.50 -0.88
C GLU A 64 0.26 14.68 -1.96
N PRO A 65 -0.78 13.82 -1.97
CA PRO A 65 -1.83 13.91 -2.97
C PRO A 65 -2.56 15.25 -2.93
N ARG A 66 -2.63 15.93 -4.08
CA ARG A 66 -3.15 17.31 -4.20
C ARG A 66 -4.63 17.42 -4.51
N ASN A 67 -5.29 16.29 -4.77
CA ASN A 67 -6.70 16.21 -5.14
C ASN A 67 -7.22 14.77 -4.94
N PRO A 68 -8.55 14.55 -4.97
CA PRO A 68 -9.13 13.23 -4.75
C PRO A 68 -8.65 12.13 -5.72
N ILE A 69 -8.30 12.48 -6.96
CA ILE A 69 -7.79 11.50 -7.95
C ILE A 69 -6.40 11.02 -7.54
N GLU A 70 -5.53 11.92 -7.09
CA GLU A 70 -4.22 11.53 -6.57
C GLU A 70 -4.34 10.71 -5.28
N ALA A 71 -5.27 11.07 -4.38
CA ALA A 71 -5.52 10.31 -3.16
C ALA A 71 -6.02 8.88 -3.45
N PHE A 72 -6.85 8.71 -4.49
CA PHE A 72 -7.27 7.39 -4.96
C PHE A 72 -6.05 6.56 -5.44
N TRP A 73 -5.17 7.15 -6.26
CA TRP A 73 -3.95 6.46 -6.70
C TRP A 73 -2.99 6.11 -5.56
N VAL A 74 -2.87 6.98 -4.55
CA VAL A 74 -2.11 6.68 -3.34
C VAL A 74 -2.68 5.44 -2.65
N LYS A 75 -4.01 5.33 -2.52
CA LYS A 75 -4.61 4.13 -1.95
C LYS A 75 -4.40 2.89 -2.80
N GLU A 76 -4.54 2.98 -4.13
CA GLU A 76 -4.25 1.83 -5.01
C GLU A 76 -2.80 1.35 -4.89
N ILE A 77 -1.85 2.27 -4.75
CA ILE A 77 -0.43 1.96 -4.48
C ILE A 77 -0.30 1.17 -3.18
N VAL A 78 -0.92 1.65 -2.10
CA VAL A 78 -0.86 1.02 -0.77
C VAL A 78 -1.52 -0.36 -0.78
N ASP A 79 -2.72 -0.48 -1.35
CA ASP A 79 -3.44 -1.76 -1.49
C ASP A 79 -2.56 -2.80 -2.23
N ARG A 80 -1.92 -2.40 -3.33
CA ARG A 80 -1.03 -3.30 -4.10
C ARG A 80 0.22 -3.73 -3.35
N ILE A 81 0.83 -2.83 -2.58
CA ILE A 81 1.95 -3.17 -1.70
C ILE A 81 1.49 -4.18 -0.65
N TRP A 82 0.34 -3.93 -0.02
CA TRP A 82 -0.24 -4.80 1.00
C TRP A 82 -0.52 -6.21 0.46
N ASP A 83 -1.22 -6.30 -0.66
CA ASP A 83 -1.54 -7.57 -1.32
C ASP A 83 -0.27 -8.33 -1.75
N THR A 84 0.77 -7.63 -2.20
CA THR A 84 2.06 -8.26 -2.53
C THR A 84 2.69 -8.92 -1.31
N LEU A 85 2.67 -8.25 -0.16
CA LEU A 85 3.16 -8.81 1.09
C LEU A 85 2.28 -9.99 1.53
N LEU A 86 0.97 -9.87 1.38
CA LEU A 86 0.02 -10.93 1.67
C LEU A 86 0.30 -12.18 0.82
N TYR A 87 0.46 -12.05 -0.49
CA TYR A 87 0.76 -13.19 -1.37
C TYR A 87 2.09 -13.87 -1.00
N LYS A 88 3.11 -13.10 -0.63
CA LYS A 88 4.38 -13.65 -0.14
C LYS A 88 4.21 -14.44 1.16
N ARG A 89 3.41 -13.93 2.11
CA ARG A 89 3.09 -14.64 3.37
C ARG A 89 2.28 -15.91 3.12
N ILE A 90 1.24 -15.83 2.28
CA ILE A 90 0.41 -16.99 1.92
C ILE A 90 1.26 -18.05 1.23
N LYS A 91 2.14 -17.66 0.29
CA LYS A 91 3.08 -18.57 -0.37
C LYS A 91 3.97 -19.30 0.64
N ALA A 92 4.54 -18.58 1.61
CA ALA A 92 5.36 -19.18 2.66
C ALA A 92 4.55 -20.18 3.51
N GLY A 93 3.33 -19.82 3.91
CA GLY A 93 2.42 -20.73 4.64
C GLY A 93 2.03 -21.97 3.84
N PHE A 94 1.79 -21.81 2.54
CA PHE A 94 1.48 -22.91 1.64
C PHE A 94 2.66 -23.89 1.48
N ILE A 95 3.89 -23.37 1.34
CA ILE A 95 5.11 -24.19 1.31
C ILE A 95 5.30 -24.93 2.64
N ALA A 96 5.10 -24.26 3.77
CA ALA A 96 5.20 -24.84 5.11
C ALA A 96 4.23 -26.02 5.30
N GLU A 97 2.96 -25.85 4.95
CA GLU A 97 1.96 -26.92 5.04
C GLU A 97 2.26 -28.09 4.09
N ALA A 98 2.75 -27.80 2.88
CA ALA A 98 3.18 -28.83 1.94
C ALA A 98 4.36 -29.66 2.52
N GLN A 99 5.33 -29.01 3.16
CA GLN A 99 6.44 -29.70 3.84
C GLN A 99 5.96 -30.55 5.00
N LYS A 100 5.07 -30.01 5.84
CA LYS A 100 4.46 -30.75 6.96
C LYS A 100 3.77 -32.03 6.48
N THR A 101 2.99 -31.91 5.39
CA THR A 101 2.33 -33.04 4.73
C THR A 101 3.34 -34.05 4.17
N ALA A 102 4.42 -33.59 3.54
CA ALA A 102 5.47 -34.45 3.00
C ALA A 102 6.20 -35.23 4.10
N VAL A 103 6.56 -34.57 5.21
CA VAL A 103 7.18 -35.21 6.39
C VAL A 103 6.27 -36.30 6.93
N LYS A 104 4.99 -36.00 7.16
CA LYS A 104 4.00 -36.99 7.60
C LYS A 104 4.00 -38.21 6.69
N ARG A 105 3.88 -37.99 5.39
CA ARG A 105 3.70 -39.06 4.40
C ARG A 105 4.96 -39.90 4.18
N LEU A 106 6.11 -39.26 4.03
CA LEU A 106 7.37 -39.92 3.67
C LEU A 106 8.01 -40.61 4.86
N LEU A 107 7.85 -40.05 6.06
CA LEU A 107 8.36 -40.64 7.30
C LEU A 107 7.34 -41.51 8.02
N GLN A 108 6.09 -41.55 7.53
CA GLN A 108 4.97 -42.33 8.09
C GLN A 108 4.73 -42.02 9.57
N LEU A 109 4.82 -40.74 9.94
CA LEU A 109 4.63 -40.27 11.31
C LEU A 109 3.15 -39.97 11.59
N SER A 110 2.76 -40.04 12.86
CA SER A 110 1.43 -39.64 13.29
C SER A 110 1.24 -38.12 13.22
N ASP A 111 -0.01 -37.67 13.10
CA ASP A 111 -0.35 -36.24 13.13
C ASP A 111 0.22 -35.54 14.36
N ARG A 112 0.05 -36.16 15.54
CA ARG A 112 0.59 -35.65 16.79
C ARG A 112 2.11 -35.45 16.75
N ALA A 113 2.86 -36.41 16.20
CA ALA A 113 4.32 -36.30 16.12
C ALA A 113 4.74 -35.16 15.18
N VAL A 114 4.03 -35.00 14.07
CA VAL A 114 4.27 -33.93 13.09
C VAL A 114 3.90 -32.56 13.66
N ASP A 115 2.78 -32.45 14.38
CA ASP A 115 2.35 -31.20 15.05
C ASP A 115 3.33 -30.78 16.15
N GLN A 116 3.80 -31.74 16.96
CA GLN A 116 4.80 -31.46 17.98
C GLN A 116 6.13 -31.03 17.37
N TRP A 117 6.55 -31.67 16.28
CA TRP A 117 7.74 -31.27 15.54
C TRP A 117 7.57 -29.85 14.97
N TRP A 118 6.42 -29.55 14.35
CA TRP A 118 6.12 -28.22 13.81
C TRP A 118 6.12 -27.13 14.89
N ALA A 119 5.68 -27.47 16.10
CA ALA A 119 5.72 -26.59 17.27
C ALA A 119 7.14 -26.45 17.88
N GLY A 120 8.18 -27.07 17.30
CA GLY A 120 9.55 -26.98 17.77
C GLY A 120 9.88 -27.88 18.97
N ASN A 121 9.08 -28.91 19.24
CA ASN A 121 9.36 -29.85 20.33
C ASN A 121 10.64 -30.65 20.04
N LYS A 122 11.65 -30.52 20.91
CA LYS A 122 12.97 -31.17 20.74
C LYS A 122 12.91 -32.70 20.57
N ALA A 123 12.02 -33.39 21.29
CA ALA A 123 11.90 -34.83 21.18
C ALA A 123 11.25 -35.27 19.86
N ALA A 124 10.24 -34.51 19.40
CA ALA A 124 9.63 -34.72 18.09
C ALA A 124 10.62 -34.41 16.96
N THR A 125 11.43 -33.35 17.08
CA THR A 125 12.52 -33.03 16.14
C THR A 125 13.53 -34.17 16.04
N ALA A 126 14.02 -34.70 17.15
CA ALA A 126 14.93 -35.85 17.14
C ALA A 126 14.29 -37.10 16.49
N THR A 127 12.97 -37.28 16.66
CA THR A 127 12.22 -38.36 16.02
C THR A 127 12.17 -38.20 14.50
N VAL A 128 11.90 -36.99 14.01
CA VAL A 128 11.90 -36.67 12.57
C VAL A 128 13.30 -36.85 11.97
N GLU A 129 14.34 -36.33 12.62
CA GLU A 129 15.72 -36.47 12.17
C GLU A 129 16.18 -37.92 12.11
N LYS A 130 15.85 -38.72 13.13
CA LYS A 130 16.10 -40.16 13.11
C LYS A 130 15.35 -40.84 11.95
N ALA A 131 14.07 -40.54 11.77
CA ALA A 131 13.26 -41.15 10.72
C ALA A 131 13.74 -40.79 9.30
N LEU A 132 14.29 -39.59 9.11
CA LEU A 132 14.98 -39.19 7.87
C LEU A 132 16.22 -40.04 7.63
N LYS A 133 17.11 -40.12 8.64
CA LYS A 133 18.36 -40.88 8.55
C LYS A 133 18.11 -42.36 8.28
N ASP A 134 17.18 -42.98 9.00
CA ASP A 134 16.83 -44.40 8.84
C ASP A 134 16.32 -44.73 7.43
N ARG A 135 15.78 -43.73 6.71
CA ARG A 135 15.28 -43.86 5.33
C ARG A 135 16.25 -43.35 4.27
N GLY A 136 17.43 -42.86 4.66
CA GLY A 136 18.39 -42.24 3.74
C GLY A 136 17.84 -41.00 3.04
N LEU A 137 16.89 -40.30 3.66
CA LEU A 137 16.29 -39.09 3.12
C LEU A 137 16.97 -37.86 3.73
N ASP A 138 17.15 -36.83 2.92
CA ASP A 138 17.56 -35.50 3.36
C ASP A 138 16.42 -34.49 3.23
N TRP A 139 16.64 -33.28 3.77
CA TRP A 139 15.65 -32.21 3.72
C TRP A 139 15.36 -31.72 2.30
N ASP A 140 16.32 -31.82 1.38
CA ASP A 140 16.13 -31.39 -0.01
C ASP A 140 15.20 -32.35 -0.76
N THR A 141 15.29 -33.65 -0.49
CA THR A 141 14.35 -34.66 -0.99
C THR A 141 12.95 -34.42 -0.46
N ILE A 142 12.81 -34.11 0.84
CA ILE A 142 11.51 -33.75 1.43
C ILE A 142 10.94 -32.50 0.73
N ARG A 143 11.73 -31.45 0.55
CA ARG A 143 11.30 -30.19 -0.10
C ARG A 143 10.91 -30.42 -1.56
N ALA A 144 11.74 -31.11 -2.32
CA ALA A 144 11.45 -31.44 -3.71
C ALA A 144 10.13 -32.21 -3.81
N LYS A 145 9.92 -33.19 -2.91
CA LYS A 145 8.69 -33.97 -2.93
C LYS A 145 7.47 -33.16 -2.48
N ALA A 146 7.61 -32.31 -1.46
CA ALA A 146 6.57 -31.41 -0.98
C ALA A 146 6.05 -30.47 -2.07
N LEU A 147 6.94 -30.00 -2.95
CA LEU A 147 6.61 -28.99 -3.94
C LEU A 147 6.34 -29.56 -5.35
N SER A 148 6.62 -30.84 -5.58
CA SER A 148 6.58 -31.46 -6.91
C SER A 148 5.25 -31.32 -7.66
N ASP A 149 4.11 -31.30 -6.96
CA ASP A 149 2.77 -31.13 -7.54
C ASP A 149 2.19 -29.73 -7.29
N LYS A 150 2.98 -28.81 -6.76
CA LYS A 150 2.55 -27.48 -6.30
C LYS A 150 3.13 -26.32 -7.10
N LEU A 151 4.00 -26.59 -8.08
CA LEU A 151 4.69 -25.57 -8.86
C LEU A 151 3.73 -24.56 -9.49
N ASP A 152 2.65 -25.03 -10.12
CA ASP A 152 1.64 -24.15 -10.75
C ASP A 152 1.00 -23.17 -9.76
N LYS A 153 0.78 -23.61 -8.51
CA LYS A 153 0.20 -22.76 -7.45
C LYS A 153 1.22 -21.74 -6.94
N LEU A 154 2.47 -22.14 -6.81
CA LEU A 154 3.55 -21.23 -6.43
C LEU A 154 3.75 -20.15 -7.52
N GLU A 155 3.77 -20.56 -8.79
CA GLU A 155 3.84 -19.65 -9.93
C GLU A 155 2.64 -18.71 -9.97
N GLN A 156 1.44 -19.19 -9.64
CA GLN A 156 0.25 -18.33 -9.55
C GLN A 156 0.44 -17.23 -8.50
N PHE A 157 0.96 -17.53 -7.31
CA PHE A 157 1.24 -16.51 -6.29
C PHE A 157 2.29 -15.51 -6.76
N ASP A 158 3.34 -15.98 -7.44
CA ASP A 158 4.40 -15.11 -7.96
C ASP A 158 3.86 -14.16 -9.05
N ARG A 159 3.09 -14.68 -10.00
CA ARG A 159 2.45 -13.85 -11.03
C ARG A 159 1.49 -12.82 -10.44
N MET A 160 0.75 -13.17 -9.38
CA MET A 160 -0.14 -12.22 -8.70
C MET A 160 0.65 -11.12 -7.99
N ALA A 161 1.78 -11.46 -7.35
CA ALA A 161 2.68 -10.48 -6.74
C ALA A 161 3.34 -9.57 -7.79
N GLU A 162 3.85 -10.13 -8.87
CA GLU A 162 4.46 -9.39 -9.99
C GLU A 162 3.45 -8.46 -10.66
N SER A 163 2.21 -8.92 -10.88
CA SER A 163 1.15 -8.07 -11.42
C SER A 163 0.83 -6.88 -10.51
N ASN A 164 0.93 -7.05 -9.19
CA ASN A 164 0.72 -5.95 -8.25
C ASN A 164 1.88 -4.95 -8.25
N ILE A 165 3.12 -5.43 -8.32
CA ILE A 165 4.31 -4.59 -8.44
C ILE A 165 4.26 -3.78 -9.75
N ALA A 166 3.98 -4.43 -10.88
CA ALA A 166 3.85 -3.74 -12.17
C ALA A 166 2.70 -2.71 -12.17
N GLY A 167 1.58 -3.04 -11.50
CA GLY A 167 0.47 -2.12 -11.31
C GLY A 167 0.85 -0.90 -10.47
N HIS A 168 1.58 -1.10 -9.38
CA HIS A 168 2.11 -0.05 -8.52
C HIS A 168 3.00 0.93 -9.30
N ASP A 169 3.99 0.42 -10.04
CA ASP A 169 4.94 1.25 -10.79
C ASP A 169 4.23 2.05 -11.89
N LYS A 170 3.24 1.44 -12.53
CA LYS A 170 2.38 2.12 -13.51
C LYS A 170 1.58 3.26 -12.86
N THR A 171 1.02 3.05 -11.67
CA THR A 171 0.25 4.08 -10.96
C THR A 171 1.15 5.25 -10.53
N ILE A 172 2.37 4.98 -10.05
CA ILE A 172 3.36 6.04 -9.78
C ILE A 172 3.69 6.83 -11.05
N GLY A 173 4.01 6.16 -12.15
CA GLY A 173 4.28 6.85 -13.41
C GLY A 173 3.09 7.64 -13.97
N ASN A 174 1.84 7.25 -13.66
CA ASN A 174 0.66 8.05 -13.99
C ASN A 174 0.56 9.31 -13.14
N LEU A 175 0.84 9.20 -11.85
CA LEU A 175 0.87 10.32 -10.91
C LEU A 175 1.90 11.37 -11.34
N GLU A 176 3.13 10.95 -11.61
CA GLU A 176 4.21 11.82 -12.06
C GLU A 176 3.87 12.53 -13.36
N ARG A 177 3.44 11.79 -14.39
CA ARG A 177 3.04 12.37 -15.68
C ARG A 177 1.89 13.37 -15.56
N ARG A 178 0.90 13.10 -14.69
CA ARG A 178 -0.20 14.03 -14.42
C ARG A 178 0.32 15.33 -13.81
N ARG A 179 1.24 15.24 -12.84
CA ARG A 179 1.85 16.41 -12.20
C ARG A 179 2.66 17.25 -13.19
N GLU A 180 3.46 16.61 -14.03
CA GLU A 180 4.21 17.29 -15.11
C GLU A 180 3.28 17.97 -16.12
N GLY A 181 2.16 17.32 -16.49
CA GLY A 181 1.16 17.89 -17.38
C GLY A 181 0.58 19.19 -16.82
N TYR A 182 0.21 19.21 -15.54
CA TYR A 182 -0.28 20.43 -14.89
C TYR A 182 0.78 21.51 -14.76
N ALA A 183 2.03 21.15 -14.47
CA ALA A 183 3.12 22.11 -14.40
C ALA A 183 3.34 22.80 -15.76
N ARG A 184 3.38 22.02 -16.85
CA ARG A 184 3.50 22.53 -18.23
C ARG A 184 2.32 23.43 -18.62
N GLN A 185 1.10 23.01 -18.32
CA GLN A 185 -0.09 23.80 -18.62
C GLN A 185 -0.07 25.15 -17.89
N ARG A 186 0.35 25.18 -16.61
CA ARG A 186 0.47 26.44 -15.86
C ARG A 186 1.51 27.38 -16.47
N LEU A 187 2.67 26.87 -16.87
CA LEU A 187 3.71 27.67 -17.53
C LEU A 187 3.19 28.29 -18.84
N GLN A 188 2.50 27.50 -19.67
CA GLN A 188 1.91 27.99 -20.91
C GLN A 188 0.86 29.09 -20.67
N ILE A 189 0.00 28.94 -19.65
CA ILE A 189 -0.98 29.97 -19.30
C ILE A 189 -0.28 31.25 -18.81
N MET A 190 0.78 31.11 -18.01
CA MET A 190 1.55 32.25 -17.50
C MET A 190 2.29 33.01 -18.62
N GLU A 191 2.78 32.30 -19.64
CA GLU A 191 3.43 32.89 -20.82
C GLU A 191 2.43 33.53 -21.79
N ALA A 192 1.24 32.94 -21.94
CA ALA A 192 0.18 33.43 -22.83
C ALA A 192 -0.61 34.61 -22.26
N THR A 193 -0.49 34.90 -20.96
CA THR A 193 -1.11 36.07 -20.33
C THR A 193 -0.20 37.29 -20.55
N PRO A 194 -0.58 38.29 -21.38
CA PRO A 194 0.25 39.49 -21.55
C PRO A 194 0.38 40.19 -20.21
N ARG A 195 1.57 40.71 -19.89
CA ARG A 195 1.77 41.70 -18.82
C ARG A 195 1.05 43.00 -19.18
N SER A 196 -0.28 43.01 -19.14
CA SER A 196 -1.06 44.24 -19.28
C SER A 196 -1.08 44.99 -17.95
N ASP A 197 -0.68 46.26 -18.04
CA ASP A 197 -0.74 47.32 -17.04
C ASP A 197 0.28 47.34 -15.88
N ARG A 198 1.41 48.00 -16.18
CA ARG A 198 1.96 49.02 -15.27
C ARG A 198 2.08 50.35 -16.02
N SER A 199 0.96 50.87 -16.49
CA SER A 199 0.82 52.26 -16.93
C SER A 199 0.24 53.04 -15.75
N PHE A 200 1.08 53.55 -14.84
CA PHE A 200 0.62 54.53 -13.86
C PHE A 200 0.38 55.86 -14.60
N PRO A 201 -0.82 56.47 -14.55
CA PRO A 201 -0.99 57.82 -15.02
C PRO A 201 -0.23 58.76 -14.07
N ARG A 202 0.73 59.52 -14.60
CA ARG A 202 1.26 60.69 -13.89
C ARG A 202 0.20 61.79 -14.01
N GLY A 203 -0.46 62.07 -12.90
CA GLY A 203 -1.23 63.29 -12.65
C GLY A 203 -0.63 63.99 -11.45
#